data_AF-A0A432GZW5-F1
#
_entry.id   AF-A0A432GZW5-F1
#
_cell.length_a   1.000
_cell.length_b   1.000
_cell.length_c   1.000
_cell.angle_alpha   90.00
_cell.angle_beta   90.00
_cell.angle_gamma   90.00
#
_symmetry.space_group_name_H-M   'P 1'
#
loop_
_entity.id
_entity.type
_entity.pdbx_description
1 polymer ?
#
loop_
_entity_poly.entity_id
_entity_poly.type
_entity_poly.pdbx_seq_one_letter_code
_entity_poly.pdbx_strand_id
1 'polypeptide(L)' 'MKKEIPVKQHGAARIPSPLPLSSNSKHEEFHFDNDDERILHDATGCSTGNVKKQISFEQSEPHTSCFFDISKVWAVIL' A
#
# COMPACT_ATOMS: atom_id res chain seq x y z
N MET A 1 -3.73 5.49 13.67
CA MET A 1 -3.82 4.08 14.13
C MET A 1 -2.40 3.54 14.27
N LYS A 2 -2.02 2.82 15.33
CA LYS A 2 -0.67 2.21 15.38
C LYS A 2 -0.60 1.08 14.34
N LYS A 3 0.35 1.16 13.40
CA LYS A 3 0.59 0.14 12.37
C LYS A 3 1.10 -1.13 13.07
N GLU A 4 0.27 -2.18 13.18
CA GLU A 4 0.66 -3.43 13.86
C GLU A 4 1.79 -4.15 13.15
N ILE A 5 1.72 -4.17 11.82
CA ILE A 5 2.75 -4.70 10.92
C ILE A 5 3.09 -3.58 9.94
N PRO A 6 4.17 -2.81 10.18
CA PRO A 6 4.60 -1.77 9.25
C PRO A 6 5.49 -2.38 8.15
N VAL A 7 5.23 -2.00 6.89
CA VAL A 7 6.16 -2.26 5.80
C VAL A 7 7.34 -1.29 5.93
N LYS A 8 8.57 -1.78 5.72
CA LYS A 8 9.76 -0.92 5.73
C LYS A 8 9.74 -0.02 4.51
N GLN A 9 9.80 1.29 4.74
CA GLN A 9 9.91 2.30 3.69
C GLN A 9 11.34 2.81 3.58
N HIS A 10 11.75 3.26 2.39
CA HIS A 10 13.07 3.85 2.15
C HIS A 10 13.25 5.24 2.78
N GLY A 11 12.16 5.92 3.14
CA GLY A 11 12.16 7.29 3.66
C GLY A 11 10.78 7.91 3.51
N ALA A 12 10.71 9.22 3.28
CA ALA A 12 9.47 9.88 2.87
C ALA A 12 9.39 9.92 1.33
N ALA A 13 8.26 9.46 0.76
CA ALA A 13 7.97 9.63 -0.66
C ALA A 13 7.66 11.11 -0.92
N ARG A 14 8.39 11.72 -1.86
CA ARG A 14 8.31 13.17 -2.14
C ARG A 14 8.22 13.50 -3.61
N ILE A 15 8.50 12.53 -4.47
CA ILE A 15 8.48 12.71 -5.92
C ILE A 15 7.07 12.39 -6.38
N PRO A 16 6.36 13.28 -7.09
CA PRO A 16 5.04 12.95 -7.63
C PRO A 16 5.10 11.73 -8.54
N SER A 17 4.09 10.86 -8.42
CA SER A 17 3.97 9.72 -9.35
C SER A 17 3.83 10.24 -10.78
N PRO A 18 4.53 9.65 -11.76
CA PRO A 18 4.36 10.03 -13.16
C PRO A 18 3.09 9.41 -13.76
N LEU A 19 2.45 8.48 -13.06
CA LEU A 19 1.21 7.86 -13.51
C LEU A 19 0.10 8.92 -13.45
N PRO A 20 -0.79 8.97 -14.45
CA PRO A 20 -1.90 9.90 -14.43
C PRO A 20 -2.79 9.60 -13.22
N LEU A 21 -2.99 10.59 -12.35
CA LEU A 21 -3.95 10.56 -11.26
C LEU A 21 -5.37 10.60 -11.86
N SER A 22 -5.81 9.51 -12.48
CA SER A 22 -7.06 9.53 -13.25
C SER A 22 -8.27 9.40 -12.34
N SER A 23 -8.97 10.50 -12.11
CA SER A 23 -10.37 10.51 -11.66
C SER A 23 -11.37 10.64 -12.82
N ASN A 24 -10.89 10.78 -14.07
CA ASN A 24 -11.72 11.02 -15.27
C ASN A 24 -11.57 9.93 -16.37
N SER A 25 -11.01 8.79 -16.02
CA SER A 25 -10.91 7.64 -16.92
C SER A 25 -12.25 6.90 -16.92
N LYS A 26 -12.78 6.52 -18.10
CA LYS A 26 -13.94 5.59 -18.20
C LYS A 26 -13.63 4.20 -17.63
N HIS A 27 -12.35 3.93 -17.37
CA HIS A 27 -11.84 2.79 -16.64
C HIS A 27 -11.41 3.28 -15.25
N GLU A 28 -12.31 3.11 -14.28
CA GLU A 28 -12.16 3.42 -12.85
C GLU A 28 -11.16 2.47 -12.15
N GLU A 29 -10.11 2.03 -12.85
CA GLU A 29 -9.32 0.86 -12.46
C GLU A 29 -8.15 1.18 -11.51
N PHE A 30 -7.79 2.46 -11.36
CA PHE A 30 -6.67 2.87 -10.50
C PHE A 30 -7.12 3.97 -9.54
N HIS A 31 -7.47 3.56 -8.33
CA HIS A 31 -7.50 4.44 -7.17
C HIS A 31 -6.05 4.64 -6.72
N PHE A 32 -5.67 5.90 -6.51
CA PHE A 32 -4.38 6.22 -5.92
C PHE A 32 -4.61 6.47 -4.44
N ASP A 33 -4.07 5.59 -3.61
CA ASP A 33 -4.26 5.67 -2.17
C ASP A 33 -3.26 6.60 -1.49
N ASN A 34 -3.67 7.04 -0.30
CA ASN A 34 -2.76 7.55 0.72
C ASN A 34 -2.28 6.35 1.55
N ASP A 35 -1.00 6.35 1.95
CA ASP A 35 -0.19 5.25 2.56
C ASP A 35 -0.73 4.55 3.83
N ASP A 36 -2.01 4.67 4.13
CA ASP A 36 -2.66 4.25 5.36
C ASP A 36 -3.85 3.29 5.15
N GLU A 37 -4.20 2.96 3.90
CA GLU A 37 -5.17 1.89 3.61
C GLU A 37 -4.63 0.53 4.08
N ARG A 38 -5.46 -0.18 4.85
CA ARG A 38 -5.10 -1.45 5.48
C ARG A 38 -6.23 -2.45 5.38
N ILE A 39 -5.88 -3.65 4.94
CA ILE A 39 -6.80 -4.78 4.84
C ILE A 39 -6.74 -5.58 6.14
N LEU A 40 -7.90 -5.84 6.73
CA LEU A 40 -8.02 -6.70 7.90
C LEU A 40 -7.88 -8.17 7.48
N HIS A 41 -6.95 -8.89 8.10
CA HIS A 41 -6.83 -10.32 7.94
C HIS A 41 -7.67 -11.03 9.00
N ASP A 42 -8.89 -11.40 8.62
CA ASP A 42 -9.69 -12.31 9.43
C ASP A 42 -9.25 -13.76 9.19
N ALA A 43 -8.36 -14.25 10.05
CA ALA A 43 -8.02 -15.66 10.07
C ALA A 43 -9.18 -16.44 10.72
N THR A 44 -10.29 -16.66 10.02
CA THR A 44 -11.40 -17.54 10.48
C THR A 44 -11.02 -19.02 10.39
N GLY A 45 -9.88 -19.40 10.96
CA GLY A 45 -9.48 -20.78 11.20
C GLY A 45 -9.37 -21.05 12.69
N CYS A 46 -10.47 -21.52 13.30
CA CYS A 46 -10.51 -22.21 14.60
C CYS A 46 -9.84 -21.51 15.82
N SER A 47 -10.62 -20.92 16.73
CA SER A 47 -10.22 -20.92 18.13
C SER A 47 -11.44 -20.73 19.02
N THR A 48 -11.82 -21.82 19.68
CA THR A 48 -12.70 -21.85 20.84
C THR A 48 -12.02 -21.03 21.94
N GLY A 49 -12.53 -19.83 22.23
CA GLY A 49 -12.37 -19.19 23.54
C GLY A 49 -11.30 -18.10 23.74
N ASN A 50 -10.51 -17.71 22.74
CA ASN A 50 -9.63 -16.54 22.87
C ASN A 50 -9.86 -15.53 21.74
N VAL A 51 -10.08 -14.27 22.11
CA VAL A 51 -10.23 -13.13 21.19
C VAL A 51 -9.05 -13.14 20.23
N LYS A 52 -9.29 -13.53 18.98
CA LYS A 52 -8.27 -13.46 17.94
C LYS A 52 -7.88 -12.01 17.78
N LYS A 53 -6.60 -11.72 18.03
CA LYS A 53 -6.02 -10.42 17.74
C LYS A 53 -6.24 -10.17 16.24
N GLN A 54 -7.00 -9.13 15.92
CA GLN A 54 -7.24 -8.68 14.56
C GLN A 54 -5.92 -8.18 13.98
N ILE A 55 -5.37 -8.89 13.00
CA ILE A 55 -4.12 -8.50 12.32
C ILE A 55 -4.50 -7.73 11.07
N SER A 56 -3.86 -6.60 10.81
CA SER A 56 -4.04 -5.83 9.57
C SER A 56 -2.74 -5.71 8.79
N PHE A 57 -2.85 -5.77 7.46
CA PHE A 57 -1.75 -5.62 6.52
C PHE A 57 -1.93 -4.35 5.68
N GLU A 58 -0.82 -3.80 5.23
CA GLU A 58 -0.82 -2.66 4.29
C GLU A 58 -1.32 -3.13 2.92
N GLN A 59 -2.25 -2.38 2.33
CA GLN A 59 -2.75 -2.64 0.99
C GLN A 59 -1.72 -2.18 -0.05
N SER A 60 -1.53 -2.95 -1.12
CA SER A 60 -0.61 -2.59 -2.21
C SER A 60 -1.39 -1.88 -3.32
N GLU A 61 -1.16 -0.57 -3.47
CA GLU A 61 -1.84 0.27 -4.47
C GLU A 61 -0.85 1.20 -5.17
N PRO A 62 -1.20 1.79 -6.33
CA PRO A 62 -0.47 2.91 -6.89
C PRO A 62 -0.47 4.10 -5.92
N HIS A 63 0.71 4.62 -5.58
CA HIS A 63 0.82 5.78 -4.69
C HIS A 63 0.89 7.09 -5.49
N THR A 64 0.31 8.16 -4.94
CA THR A 64 0.38 9.52 -5.54
C THR A 64 1.79 10.10 -5.55
N SER A 65 2.68 9.56 -4.70
CA SER A 65 4.09 9.93 -4.62
C SER A 65 4.99 8.69 -4.54
N CYS A 66 6.25 8.85 -4.94
CA CYS A 66 7.24 7.79 -5.05
C CYS A 66 8.55 8.21 -4.35
N PHE A 67 9.38 7.20 -4.07
CA PHE A 67 10.72 7.38 -3.50
C PHE A 67 11.78 7.68 -4.56
N PHE A 68 11.64 7.09 -5.74
CA PHE A 68 12.65 7.12 -6.78
C PHE A 68 12.26 8.05 -7.91
N ASP A 69 13.23 8.80 -8.41
CA ASP A 69 13.13 9.49 -9.69
C ASP A 69 13.23 8.45 -10.80
N ILE A 70 12.14 8.25 -11.54
CA ILE A 70 12.04 7.19 -12.54
C ILE A 70 13.01 7.40 -13.71
N SER A 71 13.45 8.64 -13.95
CA SER A 71 14.50 8.93 -14.95
C SER A 71 15.91 8.51 -14.50
N LYS A 72 16.09 8.15 -13.23
CA LYS A 72 17.39 7.85 -12.60
C LYS A 72 17.46 6.46 -11.97
N VAL A 73 16.37 5.69 -11.98
CA VAL A 73 16.30 4.38 -11.33
C VAL A 73 16.52 3.24 -12.32
N TRP A 74 17.21 2.20 -11.89
CA TRP A 74 17.44 0.98 -12.68
C TRP A 74 16.86 -0.20 -11.89
N ALA A 75 15.96 -0.95 -12.53
CA ALA A 75 15.40 -2.16 -11.94
C ALA A 75 16.17 -3.38 -12.42
N VAL A 76 16.55 -4.27 -11.50
CA VAL A 76 17.20 -5.55 -11.80
C VAL A 76 16.29 -6.66 -11.28
N ILE A 77 16.00 -7.64 -12.14
CA ILE A 77 15.23 -8.84 -11.80
C ILE A 77 16.23 -10.00 -11.76
N LEU A 78 16.26 -10.72 -10.64
CA LEU A 78 17.15 -11.86 -10.40
C LEU A 78 16.35 -13.17 -10.36
#